data_AF-A0A937SXP0-F1
#
_entry.id   AF-A0A937SXP0-F1
#
_cell.length_a   1.000
_cell.length_b   1.000
_cell.length_c   1.000
_cell.angle_alpha   90.00
_cell.angle_beta   90.00
_cell.angle_gamma   90.00
#
_symmetry.space_group_name_H-M   'P 1'
#
loop_
_entity.id
_entity.type
_entity.pdbx_description
1 polymer ?
#
loop_
_entity_poly.entity_id
_entity_poly.type
_entity_poly.pdbx_seq_one_letter_code
_entity_poly.pdbx_strand_id
1 'polypeptide(L)'
;MLSFSMKPENRTEQLKTFTNRVHQEFGFTLIELILVIVMIGILASIATEKMMRAAEQAEITAEDRTIDVLRSNMVNNFGNDLLNGLPARFPVDPFNNLSKVPDGYDRLRNFQPTGKNVDADIWVYVTGSGSSITPIQAGTTLTNFQTAGEIYHQRKDGTVVKWPYDSANGVIGKKQIDRLSIVKQINEQDKILRGEPTEKQKLKKTF
;
A
#
# COMPACT_ATOMS: atom_id res chain seq x y z
N MET A 1 -45.88 14.90 -91.01
CA MET A 1 -45.50 13.68 -90.28
C MET A 1 -43.99 13.63 -90.17
N LEU A 2 -43.42 13.87 -88.98
CA LEU A 2 -42.04 13.51 -88.66
C LEU A 2 -42.00 13.05 -87.20
N SER A 3 -41.36 11.89 -87.02
CA SER A 3 -41.50 10.97 -85.89
C SER A 3 -40.76 11.44 -84.64
N PHE A 4 -41.42 11.28 -83.50
CA PHE A 4 -40.85 11.47 -82.17
C PHE A 4 -40.06 10.21 -81.78
N SER A 5 -38.73 10.30 -81.71
CA SER A 5 -37.88 9.22 -81.18
C SER A 5 -37.30 9.66 -79.83
N MET A 6 -37.98 9.25 -78.75
CA MET A 6 -37.47 9.38 -77.39
C MET A 6 -36.73 8.08 -77.03
N LYS A 7 -35.42 8.18 -76.77
CA LYS A 7 -34.60 7.07 -76.26
C LYS A 7 -35.11 6.65 -74.87
N PRO A 8 -35.22 5.34 -74.57
CA PRO A 8 -35.54 4.90 -73.21
C PRO A 8 -34.30 5.00 -72.33
N GLU A 9 -34.24 6.02 -71.48
CA GLU A 9 -33.20 6.16 -70.47
C GLU A 9 -33.53 5.27 -69.25
N ASN A 10 -32.75 4.19 -69.13
CA ASN A 10 -32.43 3.36 -67.95
C ASN A 10 -33.29 3.51 -66.68
N ARG A 11 -34.43 2.79 -66.64
CA ARG A 11 -35.21 2.54 -65.41
C ARG A 11 -34.46 1.73 -64.35
N THR A 12 -33.31 1.15 -64.69
CA THR A 12 -32.46 0.34 -63.81
C THR A 12 -31.50 1.15 -62.94
N GLU A 13 -31.21 2.42 -63.28
CA GLU A 13 -30.38 3.28 -62.43
C GLU A 13 -31.20 3.90 -61.28
N GLN A 14 -32.49 4.14 -61.49
CA GLN A 14 -33.38 4.69 -60.45
C GLN A 14 -33.66 3.72 -59.31
N LEU A 15 -33.40 2.41 -59.50
CA LEU A 15 -33.57 1.38 -58.47
C LEU A 15 -32.33 1.20 -57.59
N LYS A 16 -31.15 1.69 -58.01
CA LYS A 16 -29.93 1.65 -57.17
C LYS A 16 -29.84 2.80 -56.18
N THR A 17 -30.58 3.88 -56.40
CA THR A 17 -30.62 5.06 -55.52
C THR A 17 -31.64 4.96 -54.38
N PHE A 18 -32.52 3.96 -54.38
CA PHE A 18 -33.57 3.80 -53.35
C PHE A 18 -33.17 2.95 -52.15
N THR A 19 -31.94 2.42 -52.12
CA THR A 19 -31.40 1.70 -50.95
C THR A 19 -30.10 2.31 -50.43
N ASN A 20 -29.94 3.64 -50.60
CA ASN A 20 -29.05 4.39 -49.73
C ASN A 20 -29.69 4.43 -48.34
N ARG A 21 -29.26 3.47 -47.53
CA ARG A 21 -29.57 3.31 -46.11
C ARG A 21 -29.59 4.69 -45.45
N VAL A 22 -30.76 5.12 -45.02
CA VAL A 22 -30.87 6.16 -44.01
C VAL A 22 -30.34 5.55 -42.72
N HIS A 23 -29.02 5.63 -42.49
CA HIS A 23 -28.52 5.65 -41.12
C HIS A 23 -28.98 6.98 -40.55
N GLN A 24 -30.08 6.96 -39.79
CA GLN A 24 -30.40 8.06 -38.90
C GLN A 24 -29.31 8.03 -37.82
N GLU A 25 -28.24 8.80 -38.04
CA GLU A 25 -27.34 9.16 -36.94
C GLU A 25 -28.15 10.06 -36.00
N PHE A 26 -28.82 9.43 -35.04
CA PHE A 26 -29.43 10.13 -33.93
C PHE A 26 -28.30 10.84 -33.18
N GLY A 27 -28.20 12.15 -33.36
CA GLY A 27 -27.21 12.98 -32.69
C GLY A 27 -27.36 12.87 -31.17
N PHE A 28 -26.24 12.79 -30.46
CA PHE A 28 -26.19 12.69 -29.01
C PHE A 28 -26.89 13.89 -28.36
N THR A 29 -27.80 13.63 -27.43
CA THR A 29 -28.56 14.70 -26.77
C THR A 29 -27.76 15.32 -25.63
N LEU A 30 -27.94 16.62 -25.38
CA LEU A 30 -27.28 17.29 -24.24
C LEU A 30 -27.62 16.62 -22.90
N ILE A 31 -28.87 16.16 -22.76
CA ILE A 31 -29.32 15.50 -21.53
C ILE A 31 -28.61 14.17 -21.30
N GLU A 32 -28.30 13.43 -22.36
CA GLU A 32 -27.55 12.18 -22.29
C GLU A 32 -26.11 12.43 -21.84
N LEU A 33 -25.48 13.50 -22.32
CA LEU A 33 -24.15 13.91 -21.84
C LEU A 33 -24.16 14.22 -20.35
N ILE A 34 -25.15 15.02 -19.91
CA ILE A 34 -25.23 15.47 -18.52
C ILE A 34 -25.48 14.28 -17.59
N LEU A 35 -26.35 13.34 -17.99
CA LEU A 35 -26.61 12.13 -17.20
C LEU A 35 -25.34 11.28 -17.03
N VAL A 36 -24.54 11.13 -18.09
CA VAL A 36 -23.25 10.41 -18.04
C VAL A 36 -22.26 11.13 -17.12
N ILE A 37 -22.15 12.46 -17.21
CA ILE A 37 -21.25 13.24 -16.34
C ILE A 37 -21.66 13.12 -14.87
N VAL A 38 -22.96 13.23 -14.55
CA VAL A 38 -23.48 13.07 -13.18
C VAL A 38 -23.20 11.66 -12.66
N MET A 39 -23.41 10.63 -13.50
CA MET A 39 -23.12 9.25 -13.13
C MET A 39 -21.62 9.03 -12.85
N ILE A 40 -20.73 9.54 -13.71
CA ILE A 40 -19.27 9.49 -13.51
C ILE A 40 -18.89 10.24 -12.24
N GLY A 41 -19.49 11.40 -11.96
CA GLY A 41 -19.22 12.17 -10.74
C GLY A 41 -19.51 11.39 -9.45
N ILE A 42 -20.68 10.72 -9.39
CA ILE A 42 -21.06 9.89 -8.23
C ILE A 42 -20.11 8.69 -8.11
N LEU A 43 -19.85 7.99 -9.22
CA LEU A 43 -18.96 6.82 -9.22
C LEU A 43 -17.52 7.18 -8.82
N ALA A 44 -16.99 8.30 -9.32
CA ALA A 44 -15.62 8.74 -9.04
C ALA A 44 -15.43 9.11 -7.56
N SER A 45 -16.42 9.76 -6.95
CA SER A 45 -16.39 10.09 -5.52
C SER A 45 -16.28 8.83 -4.65
N ILE A 46 -17.15 7.85 -4.90
CA ILE A 46 -17.15 6.57 -4.16
C ILE A 46 -15.87 5.77 -4.43
N ALA A 47 -15.40 5.74 -5.68
CA ALA A 47 -14.19 5.02 -6.05
C ALA A 47 -12.96 5.58 -5.33
N THR A 48 -12.85 6.90 -5.21
CA THR A 48 -11.70 7.57 -4.58
C THR A 48 -11.52 7.12 -3.13
N GLU A 49 -12.58 7.16 -2.31
CA GLU A 49 -12.49 6.73 -0.91
C GLU A 49 -12.13 5.24 -0.77
N LYS A 50 -12.74 4.39 -1.60
CA LYS A 50 -12.46 2.94 -1.59
C LYS A 50 -11.01 2.66 -1.99
N MET A 51 -10.50 3.35 -3.00
CA MET A 51 -9.11 3.21 -3.45
C MET A 51 -8.12 3.65 -2.37
N MET A 52 -8.40 4.75 -1.65
CA MET A 52 -7.56 5.19 -0.53
C MET A 52 -7.47 4.12 0.56
N ARG A 53 -8.60 3.52 0.97
CA ARG A 53 -8.63 2.43 1.96
C ARG A 53 -7.91 1.18 1.47
N ALA A 54 -8.08 0.83 0.19
CA ALA A 54 -7.39 -0.32 -0.40
C ALA A 54 -5.87 -0.11 -0.45
N ALA A 55 -5.41 1.09 -0.79
CA ALA A 55 -3.99 1.44 -0.78
C ALA A 55 -3.38 1.35 0.63
N GLU A 56 -4.06 1.90 1.64
CA GLU A 56 -3.64 1.79 3.04
C GLU A 56 -3.55 0.33 3.50
N GLN A 57 -4.56 -0.48 3.20
CA GLN A 57 -4.55 -1.90 3.57
C GLN A 57 -3.45 -2.68 2.84
N ALA A 58 -3.19 -2.36 1.58
CA ALA A 58 -2.09 -2.95 0.82
C ALA A 58 -0.74 -2.61 1.45
N GLU A 59 -0.54 -1.37 1.88
CA GLU A 59 0.67 -0.91 2.57
C GLU A 59 0.87 -1.64 3.91
N ILE A 60 -0.18 -1.75 4.73
CA ILE A 60 -0.14 -2.53 5.99
C ILE A 60 0.23 -4.00 5.72
N THR A 61 -0.33 -4.58 4.67
CA THR A 61 -0.06 -5.98 4.30
C THR A 61 1.37 -6.16 3.79
N ALA A 62 1.89 -5.17 3.05
CA ALA A 62 3.28 -5.16 2.60
C ALA A 62 4.27 -5.01 3.77
N GLU A 63 3.93 -4.20 4.78
CA GLU A 63 4.70 -4.11 6.02
C GLU A 63 4.78 -5.47 6.70
N ASP A 64 3.64 -6.13 6.92
CA ASP A 64 3.61 -7.41 7.64
C ASP A 64 4.38 -8.50 6.88
N ARG A 65 4.23 -8.56 5.54
CA ARG A 65 5.03 -9.46 4.69
C ARG A 65 6.53 -9.17 4.74
N THR A 66 6.90 -7.89 4.75
CA THR A 66 8.31 -7.48 4.84
C THR A 66 8.92 -8.01 6.13
N ILE A 67 8.25 -7.80 7.27
CA ILE A 67 8.72 -8.30 8.55
C ILE A 67 8.81 -9.83 8.57
N ASP A 68 7.85 -10.55 7.98
CA ASP A 68 7.91 -12.01 7.90
C ASP A 68 9.06 -12.52 7.03
N VAL A 69 9.36 -11.83 5.93
CA VAL A 69 10.54 -12.12 5.09
C VAL A 69 11.82 -11.90 5.89
N LEU A 70 11.93 -10.82 6.69
CA LEU A 70 13.09 -10.59 7.55
C LEU A 70 13.26 -11.73 8.56
N ARG A 71 12.19 -12.11 9.27
CA ARG A 71 12.21 -13.23 10.23
C ARG A 71 12.68 -14.53 9.58
N SER A 72 12.10 -14.87 8.43
CA SER A 72 12.45 -16.11 7.71
C SER A 72 13.89 -16.09 7.21
N ASN A 73 14.32 -14.98 6.59
CA ASN A 73 15.67 -14.84 6.06
C ASN A 73 16.72 -14.96 7.16
N MET A 74 16.49 -14.36 8.32
CA MET A 74 17.42 -14.46 9.45
C MET A 74 17.59 -15.90 9.96
N VAL A 75 16.50 -16.65 10.13
CA VAL A 75 16.57 -18.06 10.57
C VAL A 75 17.28 -18.92 9.52
N ASN A 76 16.99 -18.69 8.24
CA ASN A 76 17.64 -19.40 7.14
C ASN A 76 19.15 -19.11 7.07
N ASN A 77 19.55 -17.84 7.19
CA ASN A 77 20.97 -17.46 7.19
C ASN A 77 21.70 -18.04 8.41
N PHE A 78 21.09 -17.97 9.59
CA PHE A 78 21.64 -18.59 10.80
C PHE A 78 21.83 -20.11 10.63
N GLY A 79 20.83 -20.79 10.08
CA GLY A 79 20.93 -22.23 9.77
C GLY A 79 22.03 -22.54 8.75
N ASN A 80 22.14 -21.74 7.69
CA ASN A 80 23.19 -21.88 6.68
C ASN A 80 24.59 -21.71 7.29
N ASP A 81 24.79 -20.75 8.18
CA ASP A 81 26.07 -20.55 8.87
C ASP A 81 26.43 -21.77 9.72
N LEU A 82 25.46 -22.34 10.46
CA LEU A 82 25.67 -23.56 11.25
C LEU A 82 26.08 -24.75 10.37
N LEU A 83 25.39 -24.96 9.24
CA LEU A 83 25.67 -26.05 8.32
C LEU A 83 27.07 -25.94 7.68
N ASN A 84 27.55 -24.72 7.49
CA ASN A 84 28.86 -24.44 6.91
C ASN A 84 29.98 -24.37 7.96
N GLY A 85 29.70 -24.65 9.23
CA GLY A 85 30.68 -24.58 10.32
C GLY A 85 31.15 -23.15 10.64
N LEU A 86 30.40 -22.14 10.21
CA LEU A 86 30.67 -20.75 10.49
C LEU A 86 30.07 -20.36 11.86
N PRO A 87 30.60 -19.32 12.53
CA PRO A 87 29.98 -18.77 13.74
C PRO A 87 28.60 -18.18 13.40
N ALA A 88 27.54 -18.95 13.64
CA ALA A 88 26.18 -18.53 13.38
C ALA A 88 25.76 -17.42 14.34
N ARG A 89 25.33 -16.30 13.77
CA ARG A 89 24.82 -15.14 14.51
C ARG A 89 23.75 -14.44 13.70
N PHE A 90 22.79 -13.86 14.39
CA PHE A 90 21.84 -12.98 13.73
C PHE A 90 22.54 -11.67 13.31
N PRO A 91 22.13 -11.07 12.18
CA PRO A 91 22.76 -9.87 11.68
C PRO A 91 22.48 -8.67 12.60
N VAL A 92 23.41 -7.72 12.66
CA VAL A 92 23.20 -6.48 13.44
C VAL A 92 22.07 -5.64 12.84
N ASP A 93 22.07 -5.50 11.51
CA ASP A 93 20.96 -4.92 10.77
C ASP A 93 20.08 -6.04 10.20
N PRO A 94 18.79 -6.11 10.55
CA PRO A 94 17.88 -7.15 10.07
C PRO A 94 17.66 -7.12 8.55
N PHE A 95 18.01 -6.03 7.86
CA PHE A 95 17.96 -5.92 6.40
C PHE A 95 19.23 -6.42 5.69
N ASN A 96 20.24 -6.91 6.42
CA ASN A 96 21.41 -7.51 5.81
C ASN A 96 21.13 -8.95 5.35
N ASN A 97 21.85 -9.38 4.30
CA ASN A 97 21.79 -10.75 3.75
C ASN A 97 20.40 -11.17 3.22
N LEU A 98 19.60 -10.20 2.78
CA LEU A 98 18.38 -10.47 2.01
C LEU A 98 18.69 -10.70 0.53
N SER A 99 17.92 -11.61 -0.08
CA SER A 99 17.91 -11.79 -1.53
C SER A 99 17.32 -10.58 -2.26
N LYS A 100 16.35 -9.90 -1.64
CA LYS A 100 15.77 -8.65 -2.10
C LYS A 100 15.44 -7.78 -0.89
N VAL A 101 16.02 -6.59 -0.82
CA VAL A 101 15.64 -5.58 0.18
C VAL A 101 14.30 -4.93 -0.20
N PRO A 102 13.49 -4.49 0.78
CA PRO A 102 12.26 -3.76 0.49
C PRO A 102 12.54 -2.47 -0.28
N ASP A 103 11.59 -2.10 -1.13
CA ASP A 103 11.63 -0.82 -1.81
C ASP A 103 11.58 0.29 -0.74
N GLY A 104 12.40 1.34 -0.92
CA GLY A 104 12.48 2.44 0.05
C GLY A 104 13.38 2.19 1.27
N TYR A 105 14.06 1.04 1.38
CA TYR A 105 15.07 0.85 2.43
C TYR A 105 16.31 1.73 2.22
N ASP A 106 16.56 2.61 3.19
CA ASP A 106 17.74 3.46 3.25
C ASP A 106 18.75 2.94 4.27
N ARG A 107 19.82 2.31 3.77
CA ARG A 107 20.87 1.72 4.62
C ARG A 107 21.78 2.76 5.30
N LEU A 108 21.85 3.97 4.76
CA LEU A 108 22.80 4.99 5.23
C LEU A 108 22.20 5.82 6.35
N ARG A 109 20.89 5.74 6.52
CA ARG A 109 20.16 6.48 7.52
C ARG A 109 20.14 5.72 8.84
N ASN A 110 20.52 6.41 9.91
CA ASN A 110 20.54 5.87 11.28
C ASN A 110 19.62 6.63 12.25
N PHE A 111 18.65 7.37 11.73
CA PHE A 111 17.71 8.15 12.52
C PHE A 111 16.28 7.91 12.05
N GLN A 112 15.36 7.96 13.00
CA GLN A 112 13.94 7.68 12.77
C GLN A 112 13.33 8.57 11.67
N PRO A 113 12.34 8.08 10.92
CA PRO A 113 11.59 8.89 9.95
C PRO A 113 10.89 10.08 10.61
N THR A 114 10.74 11.18 9.86
CA THR A 114 10.24 12.46 10.37
C THR A 114 8.72 12.58 10.34
N GLY A 115 8.00 11.64 9.73
CA GLY A 115 6.56 11.75 9.46
C GLY A 115 6.20 12.78 8.39
N LYS A 116 7.19 13.33 7.66
CA LYS A 116 7.00 14.31 6.59
C LYS A 116 7.14 13.66 5.22
N ASN A 117 6.59 14.29 4.18
CA ASN A 117 6.60 13.75 2.81
C ASN A 117 8.01 13.43 2.25
N VAL A 118 9.07 14.06 2.76
CA VAL A 118 10.46 13.73 2.38
C VAL A 118 10.84 12.28 2.73
N ASP A 119 10.18 11.70 3.73
CA ASP A 119 10.40 10.34 4.22
C ASP A 119 9.24 9.40 3.86
N ALA A 120 8.42 9.75 2.86
CA ALA A 120 7.30 8.91 2.47
C ALA A 120 7.79 7.57 1.89
N ASP A 121 7.19 6.47 2.35
CA ASP A 121 7.48 5.09 1.90
C ASP A 121 8.92 4.64 2.20
N ILE A 122 9.53 5.15 3.28
CA ILE A 122 10.91 4.82 3.66
C ILE A 122 10.95 3.71 4.72
N TRP A 123 11.87 2.77 4.52
CA TRP A 123 12.30 1.79 5.52
C TRP A 123 13.66 2.16 6.07
N VAL A 124 13.83 2.07 7.38
CA VAL A 124 15.10 2.39 8.04
C VAL A 124 15.30 1.46 9.22
N TYR A 125 16.54 1.00 9.43
CA TYR A 125 16.92 0.39 10.69
C TYR A 125 17.75 1.37 11.52
N VAL A 126 17.36 1.57 12.78
CA VAL A 126 18.05 2.45 13.71
C VAL A 126 18.57 1.62 14.86
N THR A 127 19.89 1.58 15.03
CA THR A 127 20.53 0.92 16.16
C THR A 127 20.17 1.62 17.47
N GLY A 128 19.83 0.84 18.49
CA GLY A 128 19.52 1.30 19.84
C GLY A 128 20.64 0.93 20.82
N SER A 129 20.50 1.41 22.06
CA SER A 129 21.47 1.18 23.13
C SER A 129 21.19 -0.03 24.01
N GLY A 130 20.35 -0.99 23.59
CA GLY A 130 20.14 -2.25 24.32
C GLY A 130 19.11 -2.19 25.46
N SER A 131 17.92 -1.63 25.22
CA SER A 131 16.87 -1.57 26.25
C SER A 131 16.13 -2.91 26.42
N SER A 132 16.06 -3.43 27.64
CA SER A 132 15.26 -4.62 27.94
C SER A 132 13.77 -4.25 28.00
N ILE A 133 12.94 -5.01 27.28
CA ILE A 133 11.48 -4.87 27.34
C ILE A 133 10.84 -6.19 27.78
N THR A 134 9.67 -6.09 28.41
CA THR A 134 8.96 -7.28 28.90
C THR A 134 8.43 -8.14 27.74
N PRO A 135 8.23 -9.45 27.94
CA PRO A 135 7.70 -10.35 26.90
C PRO A 135 6.38 -9.83 26.30
N ILE A 136 5.50 -9.30 27.15
CA ILE A 136 4.21 -8.73 26.72
C ILE A 136 4.36 -7.47 25.87
N GLN A 137 5.36 -6.63 26.14
CA GLN A 137 5.67 -5.44 25.33
C GLN A 137 6.30 -5.82 23.98
N ALA A 138 7.16 -6.85 23.99
CA ALA A 138 7.76 -7.41 22.78
C ALA A 138 6.76 -8.24 21.97
N GLY A 139 5.65 -8.69 22.56
CA GLY A 139 4.72 -9.64 21.93
C GLY A 139 5.36 -11.00 21.70
N THR A 140 6.22 -11.45 22.61
CA THR A 140 6.95 -12.71 22.52
C THR A 140 6.82 -13.49 23.84
N THR A 141 7.26 -14.74 23.84
CA THR A 141 7.45 -15.54 25.06
C THR A 141 8.86 -15.46 25.63
N LEU A 142 9.76 -14.71 24.99
CA LEU A 142 11.14 -14.55 25.44
C LEU A 142 11.19 -13.69 26.71
N THR A 143 11.70 -14.28 27.78
CA THR A 143 11.83 -13.62 29.10
C THR A 143 12.91 -12.55 29.15
N ASN A 144 13.83 -12.56 28.19
CA ASN A 144 14.97 -11.64 28.13
C ASN A 144 15.12 -11.03 26.73
N PHE A 145 14.12 -10.27 26.29
CA PHE A 145 14.19 -9.54 25.02
C PHE A 145 15.03 -8.26 25.18
N GLN A 146 16.12 -8.16 24.42
CA GLN A 146 17.03 -7.02 24.44
C GLN A 146 16.94 -6.24 23.12
N THR A 147 16.49 -4.99 23.19
CA THR A 147 16.29 -4.16 22.00
C THR A 147 17.63 -3.63 21.49
N ALA A 148 18.21 -4.32 20.51
CA ALA A 148 19.42 -3.91 19.80
C ALA A 148 19.17 -2.72 18.86
N GLY A 149 17.94 -2.57 18.37
CA GLY A 149 17.51 -1.42 17.58
C GLY A 149 16.03 -1.50 17.22
N GLU A 150 15.58 -0.55 16.41
CA GLU A 150 14.20 -0.49 15.94
C GLU A 150 14.18 -0.43 14.41
N ILE A 151 13.33 -1.26 13.80
CA ILE A 151 12.98 -1.19 12.39
C ILE A 151 11.87 -0.17 12.27
N TYR A 152 11.98 0.79 11.36
CA TYR A 152 10.98 1.79 11.07
C TYR A 152 10.45 1.66 9.65
N HIS A 153 9.16 1.92 9.49
CA HIS A 153 8.56 2.22 8.21
C HIS A 153 7.71 3.49 8.34
N GLN A 154 7.88 4.43 7.41
CA GLN A 154 6.98 5.56 7.28
C GLN A 154 6.11 5.38 6.05
N ARG A 155 4.81 5.32 6.29
CA ARG A 155 3.78 5.22 5.26
C ARG A 155 3.67 6.49 4.43
N LYS A 156 3.02 6.40 3.27
CA LYS A 156 2.75 7.54 2.38
C LYS A 156 1.90 8.64 3.01
N ASP A 157 1.08 8.29 4.00
CA ASP A 157 0.29 9.27 4.76
C ASP A 157 1.09 9.99 5.86
N GLY A 158 2.35 9.61 6.09
CA GLY A 158 3.22 10.16 7.15
C GLY A 158 3.12 9.44 8.49
N THR A 159 2.32 8.37 8.59
CA THR A 159 2.29 7.50 9.77
C THR A 159 3.60 6.71 9.86
N VAL A 160 4.24 6.74 11.03
CA VAL A 160 5.48 6.01 11.31
C VAL A 160 5.17 4.85 12.25
N VAL A 161 5.47 3.65 11.80
CA VAL A 161 5.39 2.41 12.58
C VAL A 161 6.79 1.87 12.83
N LYS A 162 6.92 1.09 13.90
CA LYS A 162 8.19 0.50 14.29
C LYS A 162 8.07 -0.88 14.91
N TRP A 163 9.16 -1.63 14.87
CA TRP A 163 9.31 -2.94 15.48
C TRP A 163 10.64 -3.01 16.24
N PRO A 164 10.64 -3.34 17.54
CA PRO A 164 11.89 -3.56 18.26
C PRO A 164 12.56 -4.84 17.75
N TYR A 165 13.88 -4.80 17.62
CA TYR A 165 14.70 -5.90 17.13
C TYR A 165 15.68 -6.37 18.20
N ASP A 166 15.68 -7.67 18.47
CA ASP A 166 16.65 -8.35 19.33
C ASP A 166 17.64 -9.13 18.46
N SER A 167 18.86 -8.60 18.32
CA SER A 167 19.92 -9.22 17.53
C SER A 167 20.61 -10.38 18.25
N ALA A 168 20.38 -10.58 19.55
CA ALA A 168 20.95 -11.72 20.26
C ALA A 168 20.11 -12.98 20.01
N ASN A 169 18.78 -12.82 20.01
CA ASN A 169 17.83 -13.93 19.81
C ASN A 169 17.25 -14.00 18.40
N GLY A 170 17.53 -13.00 17.56
CA GLY A 170 17.04 -12.94 16.19
C GLY A 170 15.55 -12.67 16.08
N VAL A 171 14.97 -11.95 17.05
CA VAL A 171 13.52 -11.77 17.15
C VAL A 171 13.12 -10.34 16.84
N ILE A 172 12.17 -10.20 15.92
CA ILE A 172 11.48 -8.94 15.66
C ILE A 172 10.18 -8.93 16.46
N GLY A 173 10.12 -8.01 17.43
CA GLY A 173 8.98 -7.86 18.33
C GLY A 173 7.74 -7.26 17.67
N LYS A 174 6.77 -6.92 18.52
CA LYS A 174 5.44 -6.47 18.11
C LYS A 174 5.49 -5.11 17.42
N LYS A 175 4.63 -4.95 16.42
CA LYS A 175 4.37 -3.68 15.72
C LYS A 175 3.88 -2.61 16.69
N GLN A 176 4.48 -1.43 16.62
CA GLN A 176 4.13 -0.27 17.42
C GLN A 176 3.94 0.94 16.51
N ILE A 177 3.05 1.85 16.90
CA ILE A 177 2.92 3.16 16.23
C ILE A 177 3.81 4.14 16.97
N ASP A 178 4.83 4.63 16.28
CA ASP A 178 5.68 5.71 16.77
C ASP A 178 4.93 7.06 16.62
N ARG A 179 4.47 7.33 15.40
CA ARG A 179 3.79 8.58 15.04
C ARG A 179 2.61 8.32 14.11
N LEU A 180 1.50 9.03 14.32
CA LEU A 180 0.37 9.05 13.40
C LEU A 180 0.46 10.24 12.45
N SER A 181 -0.10 10.09 11.25
CA SER A 181 -0.34 11.22 10.35
C SER A 181 -1.27 12.26 10.99
N ILE A 182 -1.17 13.53 10.56
CA ILE A 182 -1.97 14.64 11.13
C ILE A 182 -3.47 14.31 11.06
N VAL A 183 -3.94 13.78 9.92
CA VAL A 183 -5.35 13.39 9.73
C VAL A 183 -5.75 12.29 10.72
N LYS A 184 -4.90 11.29 10.94
CA LYS A 184 -5.18 10.22 11.91
C LYS A 184 -5.16 10.72 13.35
N GLN A 185 -4.28 11.66 13.69
CA GLN A 185 -4.26 12.28 15.03
C GLN A 185 -5.58 13.01 15.32
N ILE A 186 -6.10 13.78 14.37
CA ILE A 186 -7.40 14.47 14.50
C ILE A 186 -8.53 13.43 14.68
N ASN A 187 -8.56 12.41 13.81
CA ASN A 187 -9.55 11.35 13.91
C ASN A 187 -9.48 10.60 15.25
N GLU A 188 -8.29 10.40 15.83
CA GLU A 188 -8.14 9.80 17.16
C GLU A 188 -8.65 10.71 18.27
N GLN A 189 -8.43 12.03 18.19
CA GLN A 189 -8.98 12.97 19.15
C GLN A 189 -10.52 12.91 19.16
N ASP A 190 -11.14 12.90 17.98
CA ASP A 190 -12.59 12.78 17.86
C ASP A 190 -13.11 11.44 18.42
N LYS A 191 -12.36 10.35 18.22
CA LYS A 191 -12.69 9.03 18.81
C LYS A 191 -12.63 9.06 20.33
N ILE A 192 -11.62 9.69 20.90
CA ILE A 192 -11.48 9.83 22.36
C ILE A 192 -12.66 10.60 22.93
N LEU A 193 -13.09 11.69 22.26
CA LEU A 193 -14.27 12.45 22.66
C LEU A 193 -15.56 11.61 22.61
N ARG A 194 -15.64 10.62 21.72
CA ARG A 194 -16.76 9.66 21.63
C ARG A 194 -16.60 8.42 22.51
N GLY A 195 -15.50 8.26 23.25
CA GLY A 195 -15.21 7.07 24.05
C GLY A 195 -14.82 5.82 23.23
N GLU A 196 -14.44 6.00 21.96
CA GLU A 196 -14.01 4.93 21.07
C GLU A 196 -12.52 4.59 21.25
N PRO A 197 -12.11 3.31 21.05
CA PRO A 197 -10.71 2.91 21.19
C PRO A 197 -9.82 3.47 20.05
N THR A 198 -8.69 4.05 20.44
CA THR A 198 -7.63 4.55 19.55
C THR A 198 -6.89 3.42 18.81
N GLU A 199 -6.18 3.73 17.73
CA GLU A 199 -5.42 2.76 16.95
C GLU A 199 -4.30 2.13 17.81
N LYS A 200 -3.62 2.95 18.62
CA LYS A 200 -2.65 2.47 19.61
C LYS A 200 -3.26 1.48 20.61
N GLN A 201 -4.50 1.69 21.04
CA GLN A 201 -5.19 0.77 21.94
C GLN A 201 -5.64 -0.52 21.25
N LYS A 202 -6.08 -0.44 19.99
CA LYS A 202 -6.43 -1.63 19.21
C LYS A 202 -5.23 -2.55 19.01
N LEU A 203 -4.07 -1.98 18.66
CA LEU A 203 -2.83 -2.75 18.52
C LEU A 203 -2.40 -3.41 19.83
N LYS A 204 -2.62 -2.77 20.99
CA LYS A 204 -2.35 -3.41 22.28
C LYS A 204 -3.23 -4.62 22.55
N LYS A 205 -4.49 -4.63 22.07
CA LYS A 205 -5.47 -5.70 22.31
C LYS A 205 -5.36 -6.90 21.36
N THR A 206 -4.68 -6.76 20.22
CA THR A 206 -4.36 -7.90 19.35
C THR A 206 -3.32 -8.77 20.05
N PHE A 207 -3.79 -9.84 20.70
CA PHE A 207 -3.04 -10.90 21.36
C PHE A 207 -3.31 -12.21 20.64
#